data_AF-A0AA35Y7Q3-F1
#
_entry.id   AF-A0AA35Y7Q3-F1
#
_cell.length_a   1.000
_cell.length_b   1.000
_cell.length_c   1.000
_cell.angle_alpha   90.00
_cell.angle_beta   90.00
_cell.angle_gamma   90.00
#
_symmetry.space_group_name_H-M   'P 1'
#
loop_
_entity.id
_entity.type
_entity.pdbx_description
1 polymer ?
#
loop_
_entity_poly.entity_id
_entity_poly.type
_entity_poly.pdbx_seq_one_letter_code
_entity_poly.pdbx_strand_id
1 'polypeptide(L)'
;MGSGFSSIFSDNNDKAPASSSLQCLGDLPENFLAMVLEHFDPPEICHLALVNRAFYQASCADLLWESKLPENYGVLIKKLLMLHEDDSSFRCLRKKDIYSRLCYPIRISNGTKEVWNEKKRGGICMLVSWKGMKITGIHDRRYWTHVSTLQSRFHTIAYLKQIWWLEVEGDIDFDFPPGNYSLYFRLYLGKVSPRQIQHGSFNNDQVHGWAINPVCFRFWVSNGEHAMSKHFLNEQGKWICYHVGDFLVDRDCNYESTKIKFSMTQIDCTHQKGGLSLDSVLICPRGINTCHLV
;
A
#
# COMPACT_ATOMS: atom_id res chain seq x y z
N MET A 1 -33.24 18.15 43.87
CA MET A 1 -34.29 17.51 43.06
C MET A 1 -33.58 16.37 42.32
N GLY A 2 -33.47 15.18 42.91
CA GLY A 2 -34.48 14.10 42.92
C GLY A 2 -34.54 13.48 41.51
N SER A 3 -34.39 12.19 41.21
CA SER A 3 -34.43 10.89 41.90
C SER A 3 -34.10 9.86 40.79
N GLY A 4 -33.72 8.60 40.99
CA GLY A 4 -33.73 7.75 42.16
C GLY A 4 -33.12 6.39 41.80
N PHE A 5 -32.57 5.75 42.82
CA PHE A 5 -32.14 4.37 42.83
C PHE A 5 -33.33 3.41 42.71
N SER A 6 -33.11 2.22 42.17
CA SER A 6 -33.93 1.05 42.46
C SER A 6 -33.03 -0.12 42.88
N SER A 7 -32.81 -0.22 44.19
CA SER A 7 -32.43 -1.46 44.87
C SER A 7 -33.68 -2.32 45.02
N ILE A 8 -33.68 -3.54 44.49
CA ILE A 8 -34.65 -4.56 44.88
C ILE A 8 -33.93 -5.50 45.84
N PHE A 9 -34.27 -5.37 47.12
CA PHE A 9 -34.07 -6.41 48.12
C PHE A 9 -35.22 -7.40 48.00
N SER A 10 -34.90 -8.68 47.91
CA SER A 10 -35.79 -9.78 48.27
C SER A 10 -35.02 -10.68 49.21
N ASP A 11 -35.45 -10.67 50.46
CA ASP A 11 -34.90 -11.47 51.55
C ASP A 11 -35.63 -12.82 51.55
N ASN A 12 -34.89 -13.92 51.46
CA ASN A 12 -35.24 -15.20 52.06
C ASN A 12 -34.03 -16.14 52.02
N ASN A 13 -33.67 -16.61 53.22
CA ASN A 13 -32.63 -17.58 53.53
C ASN A 13 -32.71 -18.85 52.66
N ASP A 14 -31.61 -19.18 51.99
CA ASP A 14 -31.08 -20.55 51.90
C ASP A 14 -29.61 -20.53 51.41
N LYS A 15 -28.81 -21.47 51.92
CA LYS A 15 -27.35 -21.57 51.71
C LYS A 15 -27.00 -21.91 50.25
N ALA A 16 -25.98 -21.19 49.73
CA ALA A 16 -25.06 -21.47 48.60
C ALA A 16 -25.34 -20.78 47.24
N PRO A 17 -24.32 -20.59 46.38
CA PRO A 17 -22.92 -20.20 46.62
C PRO A 17 -22.63 -18.77 46.07
N ALA A 18 -21.39 -18.29 46.29
CA ALA A 18 -20.78 -17.05 45.82
C ALA A 18 -21.60 -16.21 44.82
N SER A 19 -21.90 -14.97 45.22
CA SER A 19 -22.18 -13.89 44.27
C SER A 19 -21.13 -13.96 43.17
N SER A 20 -21.53 -14.33 41.95
CA SER A 20 -20.72 -14.11 40.78
C SER A 20 -20.49 -12.61 40.74
N SER A 21 -19.31 -12.18 41.18
CA SER A 21 -18.83 -10.85 40.86
C SER A 21 -19.00 -10.74 39.34
N LEU A 22 -19.87 -9.83 38.91
CA LEU A 22 -19.94 -9.45 37.51
C LEU A 22 -18.56 -8.87 37.21
N GLN A 23 -17.64 -9.72 36.76
CA GLN A 23 -16.29 -9.34 36.39
C GLN A 23 -16.46 -8.35 35.24
N CYS A 24 -16.24 -7.08 35.55
CA CYS A 24 -16.29 -6.05 34.55
C CYS A 24 -15.06 -6.22 33.68
N LEU A 25 -15.13 -5.80 32.41
CA LEU A 25 -13.99 -5.82 31.50
C LEU A 25 -12.76 -5.09 32.08
N GLY A 26 -12.98 -4.10 32.96
CA GLY A 26 -11.92 -3.37 33.67
C GLY A 26 -11.22 -4.14 34.79
N ASP A 27 -11.78 -5.28 35.23
CA ASP A 27 -11.20 -6.13 36.28
C ASP A 27 -10.23 -7.19 35.69
N LEU A 28 -10.17 -7.30 34.36
CA LEU A 28 -9.27 -8.23 33.67
C LEU A 28 -7.84 -7.68 33.61
N PRO A 29 -6.80 -8.51 33.79
CA PRO A 29 -5.42 -8.09 33.61
C PRO A 29 -5.16 -7.64 32.17
N GLU A 30 -4.31 -6.62 32.01
CA GLU A 30 -3.96 -6.02 30.71
C GLU A 30 -3.49 -7.05 29.69
N ASN A 31 -2.71 -8.05 30.13
CA ASN A 31 -2.20 -9.12 29.25
C ASN A 31 -3.31 -9.97 28.63
N PHE A 32 -4.41 -10.24 29.36
CA PHE A 32 -5.55 -10.98 28.80
C PHE A 32 -6.28 -10.16 27.75
N LEU A 33 -6.47 -8.87 28.01
CA LEU A 33 -7.06 -7.95 27.04
C LEU A 33 -6.18 -7.78 25.81
N ALA A 34 -4.86 -7.76 25.97
CA ALA A 34 -3.91 -7.71 24.86
C ALA A 34 -4.02 -8.96 23.96
N MET A 35 -4.13 -10.16 24.54
CA MET A 35 -4.38 -11.39 23.76
C MET A 35 -5.71 -11.34 23.00
N VAL A 36 -6.75 -10.76 23.58
CA VAL A 36 -8.02 -10.55 22.87
C VAL A 36 -7.84 -9.56 21.72
N LEU A 37 -7.19 -8.42 21.98
CA LEU A 37 -6.91 -7.38 20.98
C LEU A 37 -6.03 -7.88 19.83
N GLU A 38 -5.16 -8.86 20.06
CA GLU A 38 -4.32 -9.46 19.03
C GLU A 38 -5.12 -10.08 17.87
N HIS A 39 -6.36 -10.49 18.12
CA HIS A 39 -7.24 -11.07 17.08
C HIS A 39 -7.90 -10.02 16.18
N PHE A 40 -7.76 -8.72 16.51
CA PHE A 40 -8.34 -7.62 15.75
C PHE A 40 -7.31 -6.96 14.82
N ASP A 41 -7.80 -6.31 13.77
CA ASP A 41 -6.93 -5.53 12.89
C ASP A 41 -6.48 -4.23 13.60
N PRO A 42 -5.29 -3.67 13.29
CA PRO A 42 -4.79 -2.45 13.92
C PRO A 42 -5.76 -1.25 13.98
N PRO A 43 -6.60 -0.97 12.96
CA PRO A 43 -7.61 0.08 13.04
C PRO A 43 -8.73 -0.26 14.05
N GLU A 44 -9.12 -1.52 14.17
CA GLU A 44 -10.13 -1.98 15.13
C GLU A 44 -9.60 -1.88 16.56
N ILE A 45 -8.34 -2.26 16.79
CA ILE A 45 -7.64 -2.05 18.06
C ILE A 45 -7.70 -0.57 18.46
N CYS A 46 -7.43 0.34 17.52
CA CYS A 46 -7.53 1.78 17.77
C CYS A 46 -8.96 2.21 18.12
N HIS A 47 -9.98 1.68 17.46
CA HIS A 47 -11.38 1.99 17.81
C HIS A 47 -11.78 1.44 19.18
N LEU A 48 -11.37 0.21 19.53
CA LEU A 48 -11.62 -0.39 20.84
C LEU A 48 -10.93 0.38 21.97
N ALA A 49 -9.74 0.91 21.70
CA ALA A 49 -9.03 1.77 22.63
C ALA A 49 -9.77 3.10 22.91
N LEU A 50 -10.59 3.60 21.98
CA LEU A 50 -11.35 4.84 22.18
C LEU A 50 -12.60 4.65 23.05
N VAL A 51 -13.17 3.43 23.08
CA VAL A 51 -14.45 3.18 23.77
C VAL A 51 -14.28 2.70 25.21
N ASN A 52 -13.10 2.19 25.59
CA ASN A 52 -12.87 1.66 26.93
C ASN A 52 -11.42 1.89 27.41
N ARG A 53 -11.28 2.33 28.67
CA ARG A 53 -9.97 2.63 29.28
C ARG A 53 -9.08 1.40 29.45
N ALA A 54 -9.64 0.24 29.77
CA ALA A 54 -8.87 -1.00 29.90
C ALA A 54 -8.36 -1.48 28.52
N PHE A 55 -9.19 -1.37 27.47
CA PHE A 55 -8.71 -1.60 26.10
C PHE A 55 -7.67 -0.56 25.65
N TYR A 56 -7.81 0.71 26.05
CA TYR A 56 -6.79 1.71 25.79
C TYR A 56 -5.43 1.31 26.36
N GLN A 57 -5.40 0.92 27.64
CA GLN A 57 -4.20 0.47 28.31
C GLN A 57 -3.61 -0.76 27.61
N ALA A 58 -4.41 -1.81 27.40
CA ALA A 58 -3.97 -3.01 26.70
C ALA A 58 -3.48 -2.76 25.27
N SER A 59 -4.06 -1.77 24.57
CA SER A 59 -3.59 -1.35 23.24
C SER A 59 -2.19 -0.72 23.25
N CYS A 60 -1.63 -0.40 24.41
CA CYS A 60 -0.29 0.18 24.54
C CYS A 60 0.80 -0.89 24.75
N ALA A 61 0.43 -2.15 24.95
CA ALA A 61 1.37 -3.24 25.19
C ALA A 61 2.21 -3.54 23.93
N ASP A 62 3.54 -3.66 24.08
CA ASP A 62 4.43 -3.91 22.95
C ASP A 62 4.24 -5.30 22.33
N LEU A 63 3.91 -6.32 23.14
CA LEU A 63 3.63 -7.68 22.67
C LEU A 63 2.52 -7.71 21.61
N LEU A 64 1.49 -6.88 21.79
CA LEU A 64 0.38 -6.75 20.85
C LEU A 64 0.83 -6.22 19.48
N TRP A 65 1.71 -5.22 19.46
CA TRP A 65 2.16 -4.61 18.20
C TRP A 65 3.31 -5.35 17.55
N GLU A 66 4.05 -6.15 18.32
CA GLU A 66 5.06 -7.07 17.80
C GLU A 66 4.47 -8.07 16.81
N SER A 67 3.31 -8.65 17.11
CA SER A 67 2.64 -9.58 16.18
C SER A 67 2.02 -8.90 14.96
N LYS A 68 1.84 -7.57 14.99
CA LYS A 68 1.30 -6.76 13.88
C LYS A 68 2.39 -6.15 12.98
N LEU A 69 3.63 -6.06 13.47
CA LEU A 69 4.75 -5.55 12.70
C LEU A 69 5.26 -6.61 11.71
N PRO A 70 5.72 -6.20 10.50
CA PRO A 70 6.36 -7.14 9.58
C PRO A 70 7.62 -7.76 10.18
N GLU A 71 7.93 -9.02 9.90
CA GLU A 71 9.06 -9.73 10.52
C GLU A 71 10.41 -9.01 10.32
N ASN A 72 10.58 -8.35 9.17
CA ASN A 72 11.77 -7.59 8.83
C ASN A 72 11.71 -6.10 9.27
N TYR A 73 10.79 -5.72 10.16
CA TYR A 73 10.61 -4.32 10.59
C TYR A 73 11.91 -3.70 11.11
N GLY A 74 12.78 -4.46 11.79
CA GLY A 74 14.07 -3.98 12.27
C GLY A 74 15.00 -3.51 11.14
N VAL A 75 14.99 -4.21 10.00
CA VAL A 75 15.74 -3.81 8.79
C VAL A 75 15.06 -2.62 8.11
N LEU A 76 13.73 -2.65 8.01
CA LEU A 76 12.95 -1.57 7.43
C LEU A 76 13.13 -0.26 8.18
N ILE A 77 13.13 -0.27 9.51
CA ILE A 77 13.40 0.93 10.32
C ILE A 77 14.77 1.49 10.00
N LYS A 78 15.82 0.66 10.03
CA LYS A 78 17.19 1.09 9.76
C LYS A 78 17.33 1.71 8.36
N LYS A 79 16.73 1.07 7.35
CA LYS A 79 16.82 1.52 5.94
C LYS A 79 15.92 2.72 5.62
N LEU A 80 14.66 2.69 6.04
CA LEU A 80 13.64 3.67 5.65
C LEU A 80 13.69 4.94 6.51
N LEU A 81 14.03 4.80 7.80
CA LEU A 81 14.07 5.93 8.72
C LEU A 81 15.48 6.50 8.86
N MET A 82 16.47 5.99 8.11
CA MET A 82 17.86 6.47 8.05
C MET A 82 18.31 6.96 9.41
N LEU A 83 18.42 6.03 10.36
CA LEU A 83 18.89 6.31 11.70
C LEU A 83 20.33 6.85 11.60
N HIS A 84 20.48 8.17 11.47
CA HIS A 84 21.64 8.84 12.00
C HIS A 84 21.73 8.43 13.47
N GLU A 85 22.92 8.02 13.92
CA GLU A 85 23.14 7.40 15.24
C GLU A 85 22.72 8.26 16.45
N ASP A 86 22.29 9.50 16.23
CA ASP A 86 22.02 10.51 17.25
C ASP A 86 20.53 10.80 17.57
N ASP A 87 19.55 10.21 16.87
CA ASP A 87 18.15 10.48 17.21
C ASP A 87 17.66 9.59 18.38
N SER A 88 18.06 10.00 19.59
CA SER A 88 17.65 9.42 20.88
C SER A 88 16.13 9.27 21.05
N SER A 89 15.32 9.92 20.22
CA SER A 89 13.86 9.79 20.22
C SER A 89 13.37 8.41 19.78
N PHE A 90 14.10 7.71 18.89
CA PHE A 90 13.65 6.42 18.33
C PHE A 90 14.00 5.20 19.20
N ARG A 91 14.96 5.32 20.13
CA ARG A 91 15.33 4.23 21.07
C ARG A 91 14.27 3.97 22.15
N CYS A 92 13.33 4.89 22.32
CA CYS A 92 12.24 4.81 23.30
C CYS A 92 10.85 4.70 22.67
N LEU A 93 10.75 4.52 21.35
CA LEU A 93 9.44 4.37 20.70
C LEU A 93 8.84 3.01 21.01
N ARG A 94 7.57 3.01 21.40
CA ARG A 94 6.80 1.78 21.58
C ARG A 94 6.57 1.15 20.20
N LYS A 95 6.34 -0.17 20.15
CA LYS A 95 6.08 -0.89 18.89
C LYS A 95 4.85 -0.34 18.15
N LYS A 96 3.88 0.18 18.90
CA LYS A 96 2.73 0.96 18.39
C LYS A 96 3.14 2.15 17.54
N ASP A 97 4.10 2.94 18.01
CA ASP A 97 4.55 4.16 17.35
C ASP A 97 5.33 3.83 16.08
N ILE A 98 6.14 2.77 16.14
CA ILE A 98 6.83 2.20 14.98
C ILE A 98 5.82 1.79 13.91
N TYR A 99 4.80 1.01 14.30
CA TYR A 99 3.76 0.57 13.37
C TYR A 99 3.04 1.76 12.73
N SER A 100 2.63 2.74 13.54
CA SER A 100 2.01 3.98 13.09
C SER A 100 2.91 4.69 12.07
N ARG A 101 4.21 4.82 12.35
CA ARG A 101 5.16 5.49 11.46
C ARG A 101 5.33 4.76 10.13
N LEU A 102 5.43 3.43 10.15
CA LEU A 102 5.54 2.61 8.94
C LEU A 102 4.27 2.66 8.09
N CYS A 103 3.10 2.93 8.67
CA CYS A 103 1.86 3.12 7.91
C CYS A 103 1.79 4.43 7.12
N TYR A 104 2.67 5.41 7.41
CA TYR A 104 2.78 6.62 6.60
C TYR A 104 3.70 6.39 5.40
N PRO A 105 3.39 6.94 4.22
CA PRO A 105 4.27 6.91 3.07
C PRO A 105 5.67 7.47 3.35
N ILE A 106 6.69 6.64 3.14
CA ILE A 106 8.10 7.01 3.23
C ILE A 106 8.69 7.05 1.82
N ARG A 107 9.24 8.20 1.42
CA ARG A 107 9.92 8.37 0.14
C ARG A 107 11.33 7.83 0.21
N ILE A 108 11.69 6.97 -0.74
CA ILE A 108 13.05 6.42 -0.91
C ILE A 108 13.54 6.63 -2.34
N SER A 109 14.79 6.24 -2.60
CA SER A 109 15.43 6.33 -3.94
C SER A 109 15.29 7.73 -4.55
N ASN A 110 15.69 8.76 -3.79
CA ASN A 110 15.58 10.16 -4.19
C ASN A 110 14.14 10.60 -4.55
N GLY A 111 13.14 10.06 -3.86
CA GLY A 111 11.72 10.38 -4.06
C GLY A 111 11.06 9.71 -5.25
N THR A 112 11.73 8.76 -5.93
CA THR A 112 11.15 8.01 -7.05
C THR A 112 10.32 6.80 -6.61
N LYS A 113 10.44 6.40 -5.35
CA LYS A 113 9.68 5.29 -4.76
C LYS A 113 9.07 5.72 -3.43
N GLU A 114 7.91 5.20 -3.11
CA GLU A 114 7.24 5.39 -1.82
C GLU A 114 6.85 4.05 -1.23
N VAL A 115 7.10 3.87 0.06
CA VAL A 115 6.87 2.61 0.78
C VAL A 115 6.05 2.87 2.03
N TRP A 116 5.10 1.99 2.35
CA TRP A 116 4.35 2.03 3.60
C TRP A 116 3.79 0.65 3.95
N ASN A 117 3.46 0.45 5.22
CA ASN A 117 2.78 -0.74 5.71
C ASN A 117 1.26 -0.63 5.51
N GLU A 118 0.62 -1.70 5.07
CA GLU A 118 -0.83 -1.77 4.97
C GLU A 118 -1.46 -1.94 6.37
N LYS A 119 -2.51 -1.16 6.64
CA LYS A 119 -3.04 -0.95 7.98
C LYS A 119 -3.83 -2.14 8.54
N LYS A 120 -4.49 -2.94 7.70
CA LYS A 120 -5.43 -3.98 8.13
C LYS A 120 -4.75 -5.35 8.19
N ARG A 121 -4.34 -5.83 7.03
CA ARG A 121 -3.74 -7.15 6.80
C ARG A 121 -2.24 -7.16 7.06
N GLY A 122 -1.62 -5.99 7.19
CA GLY A 122 -0.17 -5.88 7.27
C GLY A 122 0.51 -6.10 5.91
N GLY A 123 1.83 -6.14 5.94
CA GLY A 123 2.65 -6.26 4.73
C GLY A 123 2.96 -4.90 4.10
N ILE A 124 3.93 -4.89 3.20
CA ILE A 124 4.48 -3.65 2.65
C ILE A 124 3.91 -3.34 1.27
N CYS A 125 3.38 -2.14 1.12
CA CYS A 125 3.04 -1.55 -0.16
C CYS A 125 4.21 -0.69 -0.66
N MET A 126 4.45 -0.74 -1.97
CA MET A 126 5.43 0.10 -2.65
C MET A 126 4.83 0.70 -3.93
N LEU A 127 5.09 1.98 -4.15
CA LEU A 127 4.89 2.66 -5.41
C LEU A 127 6.22 3.06 -6.04
N VAL A 128 6.35 2.85 -7.34
CA VAL A 128 7.48 3.30 -8.16
C VAL A 128 6.96 4.30 -9.18
N SER A 129 7.44 5.55 -9.12
CA SER A 129 7.12 6.59 -10.09
C SER A 129 7.69 6.26 -11.47
N TRP A 130 7.05 6.75 -12.54
CA TRP A 130 7.62 6.73 -13.89
C TRP A 130 9.03 7.34 -13.95
N LYS A 131 9.37 8.29 -13.06
CA LYS A 131 10.72 8.88 -12.95
C LYS A 131 11.79 7.87 -12.52
N GLY A 132 11.39 6.82 -11.82
CA GLY A 132 12.26 5.72 -11.42
C GLY A 132 12.32 4.58 -12.44
N MET A 133 11.71 4.75 -13.62
CA MET A 133 11.65 3.73 -14.68
C MET A 133 12.52 4.15 -15.87
N LYS A 134 13.03 3.15 -16.58
CA LYS A 134 13.69 3.33 -17.87
C LYS A 134 12.65 3.24 -18.98
N ILE A 135 12.37 4.36 -19.62
CA ILE A 135 11.34 4.49 -20.66
C ILE A 135 12.00 4.90 -21.97
N THR A 136 11.73 4.15 -23.04
CA THR A 136 12.30 4.43 -24.36
C THR A 136 11.84 5.79 -24.89
N GLY A 137 12.82 6.66 -25.18
CA GLY A 137 12.59 7.99 -25.73
C GLY A 137 12.06 9.03 -24.73
N ILE A 138 12.04 8.76 -23.42
CA ILE A 138 11.43 9.65 -22.40
C ILE A 138 11.94 11.10 -22.40
N HIS A 139 13.20 11.31 -22.79
CA HIS A 139 13.79 12.65 -22.87
C HIS A 139 13.42 13.40 -24.16
N ASP A 140 12.88 12.71 -25.16
CA ASP A 140 12.47 13.32 -26.43
C ASP A 140 11.04 13.88 -26.31
N ARG A 141 10.96 15.22 -26.34
CA ARG A 141 9.70 15.96 -26.23
C ARG A 141 8.73 15.73 -27.39
N ARG A 142 9.19 15.13 -28.49
CA ARG A 142 8.35 14.70 -29.62
C ARG A 142 7.46 13.51 -29.22
N TYR A 143 7.99 12.59 -28.42
CA TYR A 143 7.30 11.38 -27.99
C TYR A 143 6.64 11.56 -26.62
N TRP A 144 7.34 12.16 -25.66
CA TRP A 144 6.89 12.25 -24.27
C TRP A 144 6.78 13.69 -23.77
N THR A 145 5.84 13.91 -22.85
CA THR A 145 5.76 15.15 -22.06
C THR A 145 5.49 14.84 -20.61
N HIS A 146 6.16 15.54 -19.71
CA HIS A 146 5.95 15.38 -18.28
C HIS A 146 4.86 16.35 -17.84
N VAL A 147 3.83 15.83 -17.17
CA VAL A 147 2.67 16.62 -16.73
C VAL A 147 2.66 16.64 -15.21
N SER A 148 2.54 17.83 -14.62
CA SER A 148 2.34 17.97 -13.18
C SER A 148 0.85 17.79 -12.87
N THR A 149 0.52 16.94 -11.89
CA THR A 149 -0.87 16.60 -11.55
C THR A 149 -0.98 16.21 -10.09
N LEU A 150 -2.10 16.58 -9.44
CA LEU A 150 -2.42 16.14 -8.08
C LEU A 150 -3.03 14.74 -8.03
N GLN A 151 -3.31 14.14 -9.19
CA GLN A 151 -3.87 12.77 -9.30
C GLN A 151 -2.81 11.67 -9.17
N SER A 152 -1.54 12.05 -9.02
CA SER A 152 -0.39 11.17 -8.79
C SER A 152 0.22 11.53 -7.44
N ARG A 153 0.60 10.52 -6.65
CA ARG A 153 1.32 10.75 -5.38
C ARG A 153 2.67 11.44 -5.56
N PHE A 154 3.30 11.24 -6.72
CA PHE A 154 4.57 11.86 -7.08
C PHE A 154 4.40 13.25 -7.72
N HIS A 155 3.16 13.74 -7.80
CA HIS A 155 2.78 15.02 -8.37
C HIS A 155 3.15 15.18 -9.86
N THR A 156 3.47 14.08 -10.55
CA THR A 156 4.02 14.08 -11.90
C THR A 156 3.76 12.77 -12.62
N ILE A 157 3.39 12.85 -13.90
CA ILE A 157 3.14 11.70 -14.78
C ILE A 157 3.86 11.89 -16.13
N ALA A 158 4.13 10.79 -16.84
CA ALA A 158 4.64 10.81 -18.21
C ALA A 158 3.48 10.62 -19.19
N TYR A 159 3.24 11.61 -20.05
CA TYR A 159 2.26 11.54 -21.12
C TYR A 159 2.93 11.24 -22.46
N LEU A 160 2.56 10.13 -23.07
CA LEU A 160 2.95 9.69 -24.39
C LEU A 160 2.09 10.35 -25.45
N LYS A 161 2.70 11.23 -26.25
CA LYS A 161 2.05 11.84 -27.41
C LYS A 161 1.84 10.81 -28.51
N GLN A 162 2.94 10.17 -28.92
CA GLN A 162 2.96 9.24 -30.04
C GLN A 162 4.25 8.42 -30.03
N ILE A 163 4.18 7.12 -30.37
CA ILE A 163 5.34 6.24 -30.56
C ILE A 163 4.97 5.06 -31.47
N TRP A 164 5.98 4.41 -32.04
CA TRP A 164 5.79 3.17 -32.80
C TRP A 164 5.92 1.94 -31.89
N TRP A 165 7.02 1.79 -31.15
CA TRP A 165 7.18 0.71 -30.17
C TRP A 165 7.25 1.28 -28.75
N LEU A 166 6.46 0.72 -27.83
CA LEU A 166 6.49 1.10 -26.42
C LEU A 166 7.36 0.11 -25.63
N GLU A 167 8.27 0.64 -24.82
CA GLU A 167 9.06 -0.14 -23.88
C GLU A 167 9.30 0.69 -22.61
N VAL A 168 8.83 0.14 -21.50
CA VAL A 168 9.00 0.67 -20.15
C VAL A 168 9.54 -0.45 -19.28
N GLU A 169 10.64 -0.20 -18.60
CA GLU A 169 11.32 -1.15 -17.73
C GLU A 169 11.56 -0.52 -16.37
N GLY A 170 11.53 -1.32 -15.32
CA GLY A 170 11.96 -0.88 -14.00
C GLY A 170 12.51 -2.03 -13.18
N ASP A 171 13.33 -1.65 -12.22
CA ASP A 171 13.98 -2.55 -11.28
C ASP A 171 13.72 -2.09 -9.84
N ILE A 172 13.51 -3.07 -8.97
CA ILE A 172 13.31 -2.89 -7.55
C ILE A 172 14.29 -3.84 -6.87
N ASP A 173 14.99 -3.29 -5.88
CA ASP A 173 15.83 -4.01 -4.96
C ASP A 173 15.37 -3.59 -3.55
N PHE A 174 14.58 -4.45 -2.90
CA PHE A 174 13.92 -4.12 -1.63
C PHE A 174 13.65 -5.36 -0.79
N ASP A 175 13.75 -5.22 0.53
CA ASP A 175 13.47 -6.32 1.46
C ASP A 175 11.96 -6.36 1.75
N PHE A 176 11.19 -7.06 0.91
CA PHE A 176 9.79 -7.29 1.22
C PHE A 176 9.66 -8.32 2.36
N PRO A 177 8.77 -8.11 3.33
CA PRO A 177 8.46 -9.15 4.30
C PRO A 177 7.79 -10.34 3.59
N PRO A 178 7.92 -11.57 4.13
CA PRO A 178 7.29 -12.75 3.54
C PRO A 178 5.79 -12.57 3.35
N GLY A 179 5.28 -13.02 2.21
CA GLY A 179 3.87 -12.86 1.88
C GLY A 179 3.56 -12.93 0.38
N ASN A 180 2.27 -12.97 0.07
CA ASN A 180 1.77 -12.94 -1.29
C ASN A 180 1.54 -11.50 -1.74
N TYR A 181 2.20 -11.09 -2.81
CA TYR A 181 2.11 -9.75 -3.39
C TYR A 181 1.55 -9.80 -4.80
N SER A 182 1.04 -8.66 -5.24
CA SER A 182 0.53 -8.43 -6.58
C SER A 182 1.18 -7.17 -7.16
N LEU A 183 1.50 -7.20 -8.46
CA LEU A 183 2.08 -6.06 -9.18
C LEU A 183 1.07 -5.47 -10.17
N TYR A 184 0.97 -4.14 -10.19
CA TYR A 184 0.06 -3.40 -11.06
C TYR A 184 0.74 -2.22 -11.75
N PHE A 185 0.36 -1.94 -12.99
CA PHE A 185 0.68 -0.67 -13.67
C PHE A 185 -0.51 0.28 -13.57
N ARG A 186 -0.29 1.50 -13.07
CA ARG A 186 -1.31 2.55 -13.07
C ARG A 186 -1.18 3.40 -14.32
N LEU A 187 -2.18 3.28 -15.19
CA LEU A 187 -2.25 3.96 -16.48
C LEU A 187 -3.55 4.75 -16.60
N TYR A 188 -3.50 5.80 -17.42
CA TYR A 188 -4.66 6.58 -17.83
C TYR A 188 -4.61 6.77 -19.33
N LEU A 189 -5.71 6.48 -20.02
CA LEU A 189 -5.80 6.67 -21.46
C LEU A 189 -6.47 8.01 -21.76
N GLY A 190 -5.68 8.93 -22.28
CA GLY A 190 -6.00 10.34 -22.51
C GLY A 190 -4.98 11.28 -21.87
N LYS A 191 -5.19 12.59 -22.05
CA LYS A 191 -4.36 13.62 -21.41
C LYS A 191 -5.00 14.08 -20.11
N VAL A 192 -4.30 13.89 -18.99
CA VAL A 192 -4.69 14.45 -17.70
C VAL A 192 -4.40 15.95 -17.73
N SER A 193 -5.43 16.82 -17.72
CA SER A 193 -5.21 18.26 -17.61
C SER A 193 -5.77 18.83 -16.29
N PRO A 194 -5.08 19.78 -15.65
CA PRO A 194 -5.56 20.45 -14.43
C PRO A 194 -6.86 21.25 -14.63
N ARG A 195 -7.14 21.70 -15.87
CA ARG A 195 -8.26 22.61 -16.20
C ARG A 195 -9.52 21.89 -16.69
N GLN A 196 -9.46 20.59 -16.97
CA GLN A 196 -10.59 19.83 -17.51
C GLN A 196 -11.72 19.55 -16.51
N ILE A 197 -11.55 19.93 -15.24
CA ILE A 197 -12.55 19.73 -14.18
C ILE A 197 -13.73 20.72 -14.31
N GLN A 198 -13.59 21.83 -15.05
CA GLN A 198 -14.64 22.86 -15.13
C GLN A 198 -15.55 22.79 -16.37
N HIS A 199 -15.17 22.10 -17.45
CA HIS A 199 -15.90 22.19 -18.73
C HIS A 199 -16.17 20.88 -19.48
N GLY A 200 -15.92 19.70 -18.90
CA GLY A 200 -16.37 18.42 -19.46
C GLY A 200 -15.81 18.03 -20.85
N SER A 201 -14.91 18.82 -21.44
CA SER A 201 -14.32 18.55 -22.74
C SER A 201 -13.05 17.72 -22.60
N PHE A 202 -13.19 16.40 -22.78
CA PHE A 202 -12.05 15.51 -22.96
C PHE A 202 -11.44 15.79 -24.34
N ASN A 203 -10.17 16.22 -24.40
CA ASN A 203 -9.43 16.24 -25.66
C ASN A 203 -9.00 14.80 -25.97
N ASN A 204 -9.96 14.01 -26.47
CA ASN A 204 -9.76 12.60 -26.83
C ASN A 204 -9.03 12.43 -28.17
N ASP A 205 -8.86 13.50 -28.95
CA ASP A 205 -8.28 13.50 -30.29
C ASP A 205 -6.84 12.98 -30.38
N GLN A 206 -6.20 12.67 -29.24
CA GLN A 206 -4.82 12.18 -29.20
C GLN A 206 -4.70 10.68 -28.86
N VAL A 207 -5.77 10.00 -28.46
CA VAL A 207 -5.73 8.56 -28.16
C VAL A 207 -5.90 7.73 -29.43
N HIS A 208 -4.91 6.90 -29.75
CA HIS A 208 -4.96 6.03 -30.93
C HIS A 208 -4.02 4.82 -30.80
N GLY A 209 -4.25 3.78 -31.61
CA GLY A 209 -3.36 2.62 -31.77
C GLY A 209 -3.46 1.52 -30.71
N TRP A 210 -3.83 1.84 -29.47
CA TRP A 210 -3.79 0.87 -28.36
C TRP A 210 -4.75 -0.33 -28.44
N ALA A 211 -5.79 -0.25 -29.28
CA ALA A 211 -6.78 -1.32 -29.44
C ALA A 211 -6.38 -2.38 -30.48
N ILE A 212 -5.32 -2.15 -31.27
CA ILE A 212 -4.95 -3.05 -32.37
C ILE A 212 -4.22 -4.29 -31.84
N ASN A 213 -3.26 -4.09 -30.93
CA ASN A 213 -2.52 -5.17 -30.30
C ASN A 213 -2.49 -4.98 -28.78
N PRO A 214 -2.50 -6.07 -28.00
CA PRO A 214 -2.47 -5.94 -26.55
C PRO A 214 -1.10 -5.50 -26.06
N VAL A 215 -1.08 -4.65 -25.04
CA VAL A 215 0.12 -4.31 -24.29
C VAL A 215 0.48 -5.49 -23.40
N CYS A 216 1.75 -5.89 -23.43
CA CYS A 216 2.27 -6.97 -22.60
C CYS A 216 2.89 -6.39 -21.34
N PHE A 217 2.41 -6.86 -20.19
CA PHE A 217 2.98 -6.58 -18.88
C PHE A 217 3.65 -7.83 -18.36
N ARG A 218 4.79 -7.69 -17.70
CA ARG A 218 5.52 -8.81 -17.14
C ARG A 218 6.39 -8.40 -15.97
N PHE A 219 6.73 -9.37 -15.13
CA PHE A 219 7.78 -9.22 -14.15
C PHE A 219 8.56 -10.52 -13.94
N TRP A 220 9.73 -10.39 -13.33
CA TRP A 220 10.59 -11.47 -12.87
C TRP A 220 11.10 -11.14 -11.48
N VAL A 221 11.11 -12.14 -10.61
CA VAL A 221 11.58 -12.07 -9.22
C VAL A 221 12.85 -12.92 -9.09
N SER A 222 13.75 -12.56 -8.16
CA SER A 222 15.01 -13.26 -7.93
C SER A 222 14.86 -14.73 -7.52
N ASN A 223 13.72 -15.13 -6.96
CA ASN A 223 13.40 -16.53 -6.63
C ASN A 223 13.01 -17.37 -7.87
N GLY A 224 13.00 -16.77 -9.07
CA GLY A 224 12.63 -17.43 -10.32
C GLY A 224 11.16 -17.31 -10.69
N GLU A 225 10.31 -16.77 -9.80
CA GLU A 225 8.92 -16.48 -10.14
C GLU A 225 8.82 -15.39 -11.21
N HIS A 226 7.84 -15.55 -12.08
CA HIS A 226 7.56 -14.60 -13.15
C HIS A 226 6.09 -14.67 -13.51
N ALA A 227 5.54 -13.55 -13.98
CA ALA A 227 4.20 -13.52 -14.54
C ALA A 227 4.16 -12.64 -15.77
N MET A 228 3.16 -12.88 -16.61
CA MET A 228 2.90 -12.11 -17.81
C MET A 228 1.39 -11.98 -17.99
N SER A 229 0.93 -10.76 -18.24
CA SER A 229 -0.44 -10.48 -18.65
C SER A 229 -0.44 -9.64 -19.93
N LYS A 230 -1.55 -9.72 -20.67
CA LYS A 230 -1.76 -8.97 -21.91
C LYS A 230 -3.12 -8.30 -21.85
N HIS A 231 -3.14 -6.98 -22.03
CA HIS A 231 -4.37 -6.20 -21.96
C HIS A 231 -4.47 -5.24 -23.16
N PHE A 232 -5.68 -5.11 -23.70
CA PHE A 232 -6.00 -4.03 -24.63
C PHE A 232 -6.29 -2.76 -23.84
N LEU A 233 -5.68 -1.63 -24.20
CA LEU A 233 -5.99 -0.35 -23.55
C LEU A 233 -7.09 0.35 -24.37
N ASN A 234 -8.35 0.13 -23.98
CA ASN A 234 -9.52 0.65 -24.67
C ASN A 234 -10.33 1.65 -23.82
N GLU A 235 -10.19 1.60 -22.51
CA GLU A 235 -10.95 2.43 -21.58
C GLU A 235 -10.30 3.82 -21.39
N GLN A 236 -10.95 4.85 -21.92
CA GLN A 236 -10.49 6.25 -21.85
C GLN A 236 -11.06 6.98 -20.63
N GLY A 237 -10.37 8.02 -20.18
CA GLY A 237 -10.91 8.98 -19.21
C GLY A 237 -10.89 8.52 -17.74
N LYS A 238 -10.31 7.35 -17.44
CA LYS A 238 -10.18 6.84 -16.06
C LYS A 238 -8.80 6.25 -15.78
N TRP A 239 -8.40 6.33 -14.52
CA TRP A 239 -7.21 5.64 -14.01
C TRP A 239 -7.51 4.16 -13.81
N ILE A 240 -6.64 3.31 -14.34
CA ILE A 240 -6.78 1.85 -14.26
C ILE A 240 -5.47 1.27 -13.75
N CYS A 241 -5.57 0.38 -12.77
CA CYS A 241 -4.47 -0.42 -12.29
C CYS A 241 -4.50 -1.78 -13.00
N TYR A 242 -3.69 -1.93 -14.05
CA TYR A 242 -3.57 -3.17 -14.81
C TYR A 242 -2.77 -4.20 -14.00
N HIS A 243 -3.42 -5.29 -13.61
CA HIS A 243 -2.78 -6.40 -12.90
C HIS A 243 -1.84 -7.17 -13.83
N VAL A 244 -0.61 -7.38 -13.35
CA VAL A 244 0.43 -8.12 -14.08
C VAL A 244 0.45 -9.58 -13.64
N GLY A 245 0.38 -9.81 -12.34
CA GLY A 245 0.39 -11.13 -11.74
C GLY A 245 0.67 -11.05 -10.24
N ASP A 246 0.66 -12.23 -9.63
CA ASP A 246 0.92 -12.43 -8.21
C ASP A 246 2.25 -13.17 -8.04
N PHE A 247 2.97 -12.88 -6.96
CA PHE A 247 4.21 -13.55 -6.59
C PHE A 247 4.31 -13.75 -5.08
N LEU A 248 5.05 -14.76 -4.67
CA LEU A 248 5.33 -15.10 -3.27
C LEU A 248 6.74 -14.62 -2.90
N VAL A 249 6.84 -13.97 -1.74
CA VAL A 249 8.11 -13.71 -1.07
C VAL A 249 8.27 -14.76 0.02
N ASP A 250 9.20 -15.69 -0.18
CA ASP A 250 9.44 -16.80 0.74
C ASP A 250 10.11 -16.35 2.03
N ARG A 251 9.83 -17.10 3.11
CA ARG A 251 10.43 -16.89 4.45
C ARG A 251 11.89 -17.34 4.50
N ASP A 252 12.28 -18.30 3.66
CA ASP A 252 13.60 -18.96 3.69
C ASP A 252 14.68 -18.22 2.89
N CYS A 253 14.32 -17.13 2.21
CA CYS A 253 15.28 -16.20 1.62
C CYS A 253 16.06 -15.56 2.77
N ASN A 254 17.36 -15.83 2.85
CA ASN A 254 18.24 -15.52 3.98
C ASN A 254 18.51 -14.00 4.15
N TYR A 255 17.46 -13.19 4.31
CA TYR A 255 17.44 -11.72 4.28
C TYR A 255 18.05 -11.10 3.03
N GLU A 256 18.14 -11.86 1.94
CA GLU A 256 18.52 -11.29 0.64
C GLU A 256 17.40 -10.39 0.13
N SER A 257 17.78 -9.24 -0.41
CA SER A 257 16.83 -8.29 -0.93
C SER A 257 16.07 -8.87 -2.13
N THR A 258 14.75 -8.69 -2.14
CA THR A 258 13.91 -9.14 -3.24
C THR A 258 14.17 -8.27 -4.45
N LYS A 259 14.73 -8.88 -5.51
CA LYS A 259 14.99 -8.19 -6.77
C LYS A 259 13.85 -8.47 -7.73
N ILE A 260 13.13 -7.42 -8.10
CA ILE A 260 12.01 -7.51 -9.03
C ILE A 260 12.33 -6.66 -10.24
N LYS A 261 12.31 -7.27 -11.42
CA LYS A 261 12.35 -6.56 -12.71
C LYS A 261 10.96 -6.61 -13.30
N PHE A 262 10.45 -5.49 -13.78
CA PHE A 262 9.15 -5.43 -14.44
C PHE A 262 9.26 -4.69 -15.76
N SER A 263 8.36 -5.01 -16.70
CA SER A 263 8.24 -4.26 -17.93
C SER A 263 6.82 -4.21 -18.49
N MET A 264 6.58 -3.15 -19.25
CA MET A 264 5.38 -2.93 -20.05
C MET A 264 5.83 -2.65 -21.48
N THR A 265 5.45 -3.53 -22.42
CA THR A 265 5.93 -3.45 -23.80
C THR A 265 4.81 -3.64 -24.81
N GLN A 266 4.94 -2.92 -25.94
CA GLN A 266 4.16 -3.15 -27.14
C GLN A 266 5.04 -2.84 -28.36
N ILE A 267 5.86 -3.84 -28.71
CA ILE A 267 6.83 -3.78 -29.80
C ILE A 267 6.11 -4.17 -31.09
N ASP A 268 5.35 -3.23 -31.62
CA ASP A 268 4.66 -3.39 -32.90
C ASP A 268 4.80 -2.09 -33.70
N CYS A 269 5.55 -2.15 -34.80
CA CYS A 269 5.82 -1.00 -35.65
C CYS A 269 4.84 -0.88 -36.83
N THR A 270 3.75 -1.64 -36.87
CA THR A 270 2.75 -1.56 -37.95
C THR A 270 1.88 -0.32 -37.87
N HIS A 271 1.72 0.26 -36.68
CA HIS A 271 0.89 1.45 -36.45
C HIS A 271 1.43 2.29 -35.30
N GLN A 272 1.11 3.59 -35.35
CA GLN A 272 1.45 4.52 -34.28
C GLN A 272 0.44 4.46 -33.14
N LYS A 273 0.92 4.73 -31.93
CA LYS A 273 0.14 4.68 -30.68
C LYS A 273 0.40 5.94 -29.88
N GLY A 274 -0.62 6.50 -29.26
CA GLY A 274 -0.51 7.80 -28.57
C GLY A 274 -1.63 8.05 -27.58
N GLY A 275 -1.46 9.06 -26.73
CA GLY A 275 -2.43 9.45 -25.73
C GLY A 275 -2.41 8.60 -24.46
N LEU A 276 -1.26 8.03 -24.06
CA LEU A 276 -1.14 7.23 -22.83
C LEU A 276 -0.46 8.02 -21.72
N SER A 277 -1.08 8.11 -20.56
CA SER A 277 -0.49 8.63 -19.33
C SER A 277 -0.02 7.49 -18.43
N LEU A 278 1.28 7.43 -18.19
CA LEU A 278 1.94 6.52 -17.25
C LEU A 278 2.23 7.27 -15.94
N ASP A 279 1.78 6.72 -14.83
CA ASP A 279 2.01 7.28 -13.49
C ASP A 279 3.05 6.48 -12.71
N SER A 280 2.69 5.24 -12.36
CA SER A 280 3.47 4.43 -11.42
C SER A 280 3.22 2.93 -11.56
N VAL A 281 4.10 2.14 -10.95
CA VAL A 281 3.89 0.72 -10.67
C VAL A 281 3.63 0.54 -9.18
N LEU A 282 2.58 -0.21 -8.84
CA LEU A 282 2.19 -0.55 -7.47
C LEU A 282 2.53 -2.01 -7.19
N ILE A 283 3.16 -2.27 -6.05
CA ILE A 283 3.28 -3.58 -5.42
C ILE A 283 2.55 -3.51 -4.10
N CYS A 284 1.64 -4.44 -3.84
CA CYS A 284 0.93 -4.52 -2.58
C CYS A 284 0.58 -5.97 -2.23
N PRO A 285 0.32 -6.30 -0.96
CA PRO A 285 -0.20 -7.60 -0.59
C PRO A 285 -1.46 -7.97 -1.40
N ARG A 286 -1.61 -9.26 -1.69
CA ARG A 286 -2.71 -9.77 -2.51
C ARG A 286 -4.07 -9.54 -1.83
N GLY A 287 -5.06 -9.14 -2.63
CA GLY A 287 -6.44 -8.95 -2.17
C GLY A 287 -6.73 -7.57 -1.56
N ILE A 288 -5.82 -6.62 -1.68
CA ILE A 288 -6.08 -5.21 -1.32
C ILE A 288 -6.73 -4.48 -2.50
N ASN A 289 -7.70 -3.61 -2.20
CA ASN A 289 -8.29 -2.72 -3.21
C ASN A 289 -7.30 -1.62 -3.61
N THR A 290 -6.86 -1.64 -4.86
CA THR A 290 -5.84 -0.74 -5.40
C THR A 290 -6.30 0.71 -5.51
N CYS A 291 -7.61 0.99 -5.59
CA CYS A 291 -8.14 2.35 -5.71
C CYS A 291 -7.80 3.27 -4.54
N HIS A 292 -7.53 2.73 -3.35
CA HIS A 292 -7.15 3.52 -2.16
C HIS A 292 -5.63 3.69 -1.98
N LEU A 293 -4.83 3.02 -2.81
CA LEU A 293 -3.37 2.95 -2.63
C LEU A 293 -2.60 3.94 -3.51
N VAL A 294 -3.23 4.55 -4.53
CA VAL A 294 -2.52 5.28 -5.59
C VAL A 294 -3.09 6.65 -5.97
#